data_AF-A0A6G0XXJ3-F1
#
_entry.id   AF-A0A6G0XXJ3-F1
#
_cell.length_a   1.000
_cell.length_b   1.000
_cell.length_c   1.000
_cell.angle_alpha   90.00
_cell.angle_beta   90.00
_cell.angle_gamma   90.00
#
_symmetry.space_group_name_H-M   'P 1'
#
loop_
_entity.id
_entity.type
_entity.pdbx_description
1 polymer ?
#
loop_
_entity_poly.entity_id
_entity_poly.type
_entity_poly.pdbx_seq_one_letter_code
_entity_poly.pdbx_strand_id
1 'polypeptide(L)'
;MTDNLAWRFLSAKQVDELSEIHDPEACRAFFHEIFVFPSQTTQASIDLLVDLYMFLYAFCKDRDLTPRKTSVALAIMHRVVQRDLFLQSADHGKESPWTLTDSFKHFQVLLLRHSVERPPISTGIFDAKDVAQVVDYVTHSYYRHFNLYQSIFIPQAHVLIVQTTCMDISKPRIMPPLQQAITMQRKSISPPDEVAEPVTEA
;
A
#
# COMPACT_ATOMS: atom_id res chain seq x y z
N MET A 1 -30.52 16.31 -0.41
CA MET A 1 -30.44 15.60 0.88
C MET A 1 -29.07 15.88 1.47
N THR A 2 -28.99 16.39 2.69
CA THR A 2 -27.72 16.62 3.40
C THR A 2 -27.07 15.27 3.72
N ASP A 3 -25.87 14.97 3.21
CA ASP A 3 -25.07 13.85 3.75
C ASP A 3 -24.54 14.28 5.12
N ASN A 4 -25.40 14.20 6.13
CA ASN A 4 -24.96 14.37 7.50
C ASN A 4 -24.28 13.06 7.92
N LEU A 5 -22.99 13.14 8.23
CA LEU A 5 -22.22 11.99 8.74
C LEU A 5 -22.49 11.73 10.22
N ALA A 6 -23.21 12.62 10.92
CA ALA A 6 -23.58 12.41 12.31
C ALA A 6 -24.42 11.12 12.45
N TRP A 7 -24.04 10.28 13.40
CA TRP A 7 -24.73 9.04 13.75
C TRP A 7 -24.73 7.94 12.68
N ARG A 8 -23.96 8.11 11.59
CA ARG A 8 -23.93 7.13 10.50
C ARG A 8 -23.11 5.88 10.81
N PHE A 9 -22.07 6.01 11.63
CA PHE A 9 -21.15 4.93 11.98
C PHE A 9 -21.15 4.63 13.48
N LEU A 10 -21.16 5.68 14.32
CA LEU A 10 -21.39 5.55 15.77
C LEU A 10 -22.70 6.21 16.13
N SER A 11 -23.64 5.46 16.70
CA SER A 11 -24.88 5.95 17.32
C SER A 11 -24.62 6.68 18.64
N ALA A 12 -25.57 7.51 19.10
CA ALA A 12 -25.48 8.22 20.38
C ALA A 12 -25.27 7.26 21.55
N LYS A 13 -26.05 6.17 21.57
CA LYS A 13 -25.93 5.11 22.58
C LYS A 13 -24.55 4.45 22.58
N GLN A 14 -23.98 4.23 21.39
CA GLN A 14 -22.65 3.62 21.25
C GLN A 14 -21.54 4.55 21.72
N VAL A 15 -21.67 5.88 21.54
CA VAL A 15 -20.71 6.84 22.12
C VAL A 15 -20.80 6.84 23.64
N ASP A 16 -22.02 6.78 24.19
CA ASP A 16 -22.24 6.75 25.63
C ASP A 16 -21.70 5.44 26.24
N GLU A 17 -21.95 4.29 25.61
CA GLU A 17 -21.36 2.99 25.97
C GLU A 17 -19.82 3.03 25.93
N LEU A 18 -19.23 3.68 24.93
CA LEU A 18 -17.78 3.85 24.81
C LEU A 18 -17.20 4.79 25.88
N SER A 19 -18.01 5.67 26.46
CA SER A 19 -17.59 6.52 27.57
C SER A 19 -17.47 5.74 28.89
N GLU A 20 -18.26 4.67 29.05
CA GLU A 20 -18.25 3.80 30.21
C GLU A 20 -17.08 2.80 30.16
N ILE A 21 -16.70 2.34 28.97
CA ILE A 21 -15.57 1.43 28.78
C ILE A 21 -14.25 2.17 29.03
N HIS A 22 -13.57 1.80 30.11
CA HIS A 22 -12.25 2.35 30.48
C HIS A 22 -11.08 1.41 30.12
N ASP A 23 -11.38 0.18 29.72
CA ASP A 23 -10.37 -0.80 29.33
C ASP A 23 -10.01 -0.67 27.84
N PRO A 24 -8.71 -0.53 27.49
CA PRO A 24 -8.28 -0.34 26.11
C PRO A 24 -8.55 -1.56 25.22
N GLU A 25 -8.50 -2.78 25.75
CA GLU A 25 -8.74 -3.99 24.97
C GLU A 25 -10.23 -4.13 24.62
N ALA A 26 -11.11 -3.86 25.59
CA ALA A 26 -12.55 -3.80 25.37
C ALA A 26 -12.94 -2.71 24.34
N CYS A 27 -12.31 -1.53 24.38
CA CYS A 27 -12.50 -0.49 23.37
C CYS A 27 -12.10 -0.96 21.96
N ARG A 28 -10.97 -1.66 21.83
CA ARG A 28 -10.53 -2.23 20.55
C ARG A 28 -11.53 -3.23 20.00
N ALA A 29 -12.03 -4.13 20.84
CA ALA A 29 -13.04 -5.12 20.45
C ALA A 29 -14.33 -4.45 19.94
N PHE A 30 -14.76 -3.38 20.62
CA PHE A 30 -15.92 -2.60 20.20
C PHE A 30 -15.73 -1.94 18.83
N PHE A 31 -14.55 -1.36 18.58
CA PHE A 31 -14.25 -0.76 17.28
C PHE A 31 -14.14 -1.78 16.15
N HIS A 32 -13.65 -3.00 16.44
CA HIS A 32 -13.66 -4.11 15.49
C HIS A 32 -15.08 -4.53 15.06
N GLU A 33 -16.05 -4.49 15.98
CA GLU A 33 -17.44 -4.82 15.67
C GLU A 33 -18.11 -3.73 14.82
N ILE A 34 -17.80 -2.46 15.09
CA ILE A 34 -18.43 -1.33 14.41
C ILE A 34 -17.85 -1.09 13.01
N PHE A 35 -16.54 -1.13 12.87
CA PHE A 35 -15.88 -0.78 11.61
C PHE A 35 -15.64 -2.04 10.77
N VAL A 36 -16.49 -2.23 9.77
CA VAL A 36 -16.34 -3.34 8.81
C VAL A 36 -15.31 -2.96 7.75
N PHE A 37 -14.22 -3.74 7.69
CA PHE A 37 -13.16 -3.61 6.68
C PHE A 37 -13.30 -4.67 5.58
N PRO A 38 -12.86 -4.40 4.34
CA PRO A 38 -12.92 -5.37 3.26
C PRO A 38 -11.95 -6.54 3.49
N SER A 39 -12.36 -7.73 3.03
CA SER A 39 -11.75 -9.05 3.32
C SER A 39 -10.30 -9.24 2.84
N GLN A 40 -9.75 -8.31 2.06
CA GLN A 40 -8.38 -8.40 1.52
C GLN A 40 -7.32 -7.92 2.53
N THR A 41 -7.75 -7.44 3.69
CA THR A 41 -6.89 -6.81 4.70
C THR A 41 -6.40 -7.84 5.72
N THR A 42 -5.12 -7.77 6.11
CA THR A 42 -4.56 -8.64 7.16
C THR A 42 -5.04 -8.17 8.54
N GLN A 43 -5.20 -9.09 9.50
CA GLN A 43 -5.62 -8.75 10.87
C GLN A 43 -4.72 -7.67 11.51
N ALA A 44 -3.40 -7.77 11.36
CA ALA A 44 -2.45 -6.79 11.89
C ALA A 44 -2.66 -5.36 11.31
N SER A 45 -3.01 -5.26 10.02
CA SER A 45 -3.34 -3.97 9.42
C SER A 45 -4.68 -3.42 9.91
N ILE A 46 -5.65 -4.28 10.21
CA ILE A 46 -6.92 -3.87 10.83
C ILE A 46 -6.66 -3.35 12.25
N ASP A 47 -5.87 -4.04 13.06
CA ASP A 47 -5.53 -3.62 14.42
C ASP A 47 -4.90 -2.23 14.45
N LEU A 48 -4.03 -1.93 13.48
CA LEU A 48 -3.41 -0.61 13.33
C LEU A 48 -4.43 0.48 12.96
N LEU A 49 -5.48 0.17 12.18
CA LEU A 49 -6.57 1.13 11.93
C LEU A 49 -7.44 1.31 13.17
N VAL A 50 -7.73 0.23 13.89
CA VAL A 50 -8.47 0.29 15.16
C VAL A 50 -7.73 1.15 16.18
N ASP A 51 -6.40 1.02 16.27
CA ASP A 51 -5.56 1.88 17.11
C ASP A 51 -5.66 3.36 16.70
N LEU A 52 -5.66 3.65 15.40
CA LEU A 52 -5.86 5.01 14.89
C LEU A 52 -7.22 5.59 15.34
N TYR A 53 -8.30 4.82 15.26
CA TYR A 53 -9.63 5.25 15.73
C TYR A 53 -9.68 5.41 17.24
N MET A 54 -9.04 4.50 18.00
CA MET A 54 -8.94 4.58 19.44
C MET A 54 -8.21 5.84 19.89
N PHE A 55 -7.07 6.18 19.26
CA PHE A 55 -6.34 7.40 19.57
C PHE A 55 -7.11 8.66 19.18
N LEU A 56 -7.84 8.63 18.05
CA LEU A 56 -8.71 9.74 17.66
C LEU A 56 -9.84 9.95 18.68
N TYR A 57 -10.42 8.86 19.20
CA TYR A 57 -11.42 8.92 20.26
C TYR A 57 -10.83 9.47 21.57
N ALA A 58 -9.65 9.00 21.97
CA ALA A 58 -8.95 9.51 23.15
C ALA A 58 -8.70 11.02 23.04
N PHE A 59 -8.24 11.49 21.87
CA PHE A 59 -8.14 12.91 21.57
C PHE A 59 -9.47 13.66 21.70
N CYS A 60 -10.57 13.05 21.23
CA CYS A 60 -11.90 13.65 21.38
C CYS A 60 -12.31 13.79 22.85
N LYS A 61 -11.97 12.80 23.68
CA LYS A 61 -12.19 12.82 25.13
C LYS A 61 -11.34 13.88 25.83
N ASP A 62 -10.06 13.99 25.48
CA ASP A 62 -9.13 14.97 26.07
C ASP A 62 -9.51 16.43 25.78
N ARG A 63 -10.28 16.67 24.71
CA ARG A 63 -10.75 18.00 24.31
C ARG A 63 -12.21 18.27 24.72
N ASP A 64 -12.82 17.37 25.49
CA ASP A 64 -14.23 17.43 25.91
C ASP A 64 -15.19 17.68 24.73
N LEU A 65 -14.93 17.02 23.60
CA LEU A 65 -15.77 17.13 22.41
C LEU A 65 -17.14 16.48 22.69
N THR A 66 -18.21 17.15 22.25
CA THR A 66 -19.57 16.61 22.42
C THR A 66 -19.72 15.27 21.69
N PRO A 67 -20.57 14.35 22.16
CA PRO A 67 -20.70 13.02 21.56
C PRO A 67 -21.06 13.08 20.06
N ARG A 68 -21.82 14.12 19.68
CA ARG A 68 -22.14 14.41 18.28
C ARG A 68 -20.90 14.81 17.46
N LYS A 69 -20.00 15.63 18.01
CA LYS A 69 -18.74 16.01 17.33
C LYS A 69 -17.81 14.81 17.21
N THR A 70 -17.70 13.99 18.25
CA THR A 70 -16.89 12.76 18.27
C THR A 70 -17.36 11.75 17.21
N SER A 71 -18.67 11.50 17.12
CA SER A 71 -19.28 10.66 16.08
C SER A 71 -18.90 11.14 14.67
N VAL A 72 -19.00 12.44 14.42
CA VAL A 72 -18.68 13.02 13.09
C VAL A 72 -17.18 12.98 12.82
N ALA A 73 -16.31 13.24 13.80
CA ALA A 73 -14.86 13.19 13.62
C ALA A 73 -14.38 11.78 13.23
N LEU A 74 -14.86 10.76 13.94
CA LEU A 74 -14.61 9.36 13.61
C LEU A 74 -15.16 8.99 12.22
N ALA A 75 -16.37 9.46 11.89
CA ALA A 75 -16.98 9.21 10.58
C ALA A 75 -16.22 9.85 9.42
N ILE A 76 -15.72 11.08 9.59
CA ILE A 76 -14.88 11.77 8.60
C ILE A 76 -13.60 10.96 8.41
N MET A 77 -12.94 10.58 9.50
CA MET A 77 -11.69 9.82 9.43
C MET A 77 -11.89 8.47 8.73
N HIS A 78 -12.96 7.76 9.08
CA HIS A 78 -13.29 6.48 8.45
C HIS A 78 -13.55 6.64 6.95
N ARG A 79 -14.24 7.70 6.52
CA ARG A 79 -14.46 7.99 5.09
C ARG A 79 -13.15 8.28 4.34
N VAL A 80 -12.24 9.03 4.95
CA VAL A 80 -10.92 9.33 4.36
C VAL A 80 -10.12 8.03 4.21
N VAL A 81 -10.00 7.25 5.28
CA VAL A 81 -9.32 5.95 5.28
C VAL A 81 -9.93 5.01 4.25
N GLN A 82 -11.27 4.93 4.18
CA GLN A 82 -11.96 4.07 3.24
C GLN A 82 -11.69 4.46 1.78
N ARG A 83 -11.61 5.76 1.50
CA ARG A 83 -11.32 6.26 0.16
C ARG A 83 -9.86 6.03 -0.22
N ASP A 84 -8.94 6.39 0.65
CA ASP A 84 -7.51 6.43 0.33
C ASP A 84 -6.88 5.03 0.34
N LEU A 85 -7.34 4.13 1.22
CA LEU A 85 -6.75 2.80 1.37
C LEU A 85 -7.54 1.70 0.64
N PHE A 86 -8.87 1.73 0.70
CA PHE A 86 -9.69 0.62 0.19
C PHE A 86 -10.27 0.86 -1.20
N LEU A 87 -10.89 2.02 -1.45
CA LEU A 87 -11.48 2.32 -2.77
C LEU A 87 -10.41 2.45 -3.88
N GLN A 88 -9.17 2.76 -3.51
CA GLN A 88 -8.05 2.78 -4.44
C GLN A 88 -7.70 1.40 -5.01
N SER A 89 -8.08 0.31 -4.33
CA SER A 89 -7.82 -1.06 -4.79
C SER A 89 -8.85 -1.59 -5.80
N ALA A 90 -10.00 -0.91 -5.91
CA ALA A 90 -11.13 -1.37 -6.74
C ALA A 90 -11.06 -0.91 -8.20
N ASP A 91 -10.39 0.21 -8.49
CA ASP A 91 -10.26 0.69 -9.86
C ASP A 91 -8.95 0.19 -10.47
N HIS A 92 -9.07 -0.95 -11.14
CA HIS A 92 -7.98 -1.75 -11.67
C HIS A 92 -7.04 -0.95 -12.61
N GLY A 93 -5.88 -0.54 -12.09
CA GLY A 93 -4.63 -0.49 -12.86
C GLY A 93 -4.40 0.69 -13.81
N LYS A 94 -5.13 1.80 -13.70
CA LYS A 94 -4.88 2.98 -14.56
C LYS A 94 -4.60 4.29 -13.84
N GLU A 95 -5.01 4.46 -12.59
CA GLU A 95 -4.81 5.73 -11.89
C GLU A 95 -3.69 5.64 -10.85
N SER A 96 -2.84 6.66 -10.81
CA SER A 96 -1.78 6.80 -9.82
C SER A 96 -2.37 6.80 -8.41
N PRO A 97 -1.65 6.27 -7.40
CA PRO A 97 -2.10 6.36 -6.02
C PRO A 97 -2.44 7.80 -5.64
N TRP A 98 -3.51 8.00 -4.85
CA TRP A 98 -3.91 9.34 -4.42
C TRP A 98 -2.73 10.02 -3.73
N THR A 99 -2.42 11.24 -4.15
CA THR A 99 -1.34 12.00 -3.51
C THR A 99 -1.81 12.49 -2.13
N LEU A 100 -0.87 12.66 -1.19
CA LEU A 100 -1.14 13.26 0.12
C LEU A 100 -1.98 14.54 0.01
N THR A 101 -1.67 15.40 -0.97
CA THR A 101 -2.40 16.64 -1.24
C THR A 101 -3.87 16.41 -1.59
N ASP A 102 -4.19 15.35 -2.35
CA ASP A 102 -5.56 15.04 -2.76
C ASP A 102 -6.37 14.41 -1.63
N SER A 103 -5.72 13.60 -0.79
CA SER A 103 -6.29 13.15 0.49
C SER A 103 -6.60 14.33 1.41
N PHE A 104 -5.63 15.22 1.61
CA PHE A 104 -5.80 16.36 2.50
C PHE A 104 -6.90 17.31 2.02
N LYS A 105 -6.97 17.60 0.72
CA LYS A 105 -8.08 18.39 0.14
C LYS A 105 -9.43 17.72 0.40
N HIS A 106 -9.54 16.40 0.24
CA HIS A 106 -10.77 15.69 0.50
C HIS A 106 -11.20 15.76 1.98
N PHE A 107 -10.25 15.56 2.88
CA PHE A 107 -10.46 15.73 4.32
C PHE A 107 -10.94 17.15 4.65
N GLN A 108 -10.29 18.18 4.09
CA GLN A 108 -10.72 19.58 4.27
C GLN A 108 -12.15 19.82 3.78
N VAL A 109 -12.53 19.28 2.62
CA VAL A 109 -13.90 19.42 2.09
C VAL A 109 -14.92 18.75 3.01
N LEU A 110 -14.63 17.55 3.50
CA LEU A 110 -15.50 16.86 4.46
C LEU A 110 -15.63 17.67 5.76
N LEU A 111 -14.51 18.15 6.30
CA LEU A 111 -14.50 18.92 7.54
C LEU A 111 -15.27 20.24 7.40
N LEU A 112 -15.08 20.98 6.30
CA LEU A 112 -15.80 22.22 6.02
C LEU A 112 -17.31 22.00 5.90
N ARG A 113 -17.75 20.87 5.31
CA ARG A 113 -19.16 20.50 5.22
C ARG A 113 -19.82 20.27 6.58
N HIS A 114 -19.04 19.95 7.61
CA HIS A 114 -19.52 19.77 8.98
C HIS A 114 -19.18 20.95 9.92
N SER A 115 -18.55 21.99 9.40
CA SER A 115 -18.15 23.18 10.18
C SER A 115 -18.98 24.41 9.83
N VAL A 116 -19.37 24.58 8.56
CA VAL A 116 -20.12 25.75 8.12
C VAL A 116 -21.61 25.42 8.08
N GLU A 117 -22.44 26.22 8.74
CA GLU A 117 -23.89 26.09 8.65
C GLU A 117 -24.41 26.73 7.34
N ARG A 118 -24.68 25.91 6.33
CA ARG A 118 -25.39 26.29 5.09
C ARG A 118 -26.34 25.17 4.66
N PRO A 119 -27.59 25.19 5.16
CA PRO A 119 -28.65 24.35 4.60
C PRO A 119 -28.79 24.66 3.10
N PRO A 120 -28.90 23.69 2.17
CA PRO A 120 -29.14 22.24 2.30
C PRO A 120 -27.90 21.34 2.13
N ILE A 121 -26.68 21.88 2.24
CA ILE A 121 -25.44 21.17 1.84
C ILE A 121 -24.56 20.83 3.06
N SER A 122 -24.48 21.73 4.04
CA SER A 122 -23.56 21.63 5.18
C SER A 122 -24.27 21.86 6.52
N THR A 123 -23.73 21.27 7.58
CA THR A 123 -24.27 21.35 8.95
C THR A 123 -23.18 21.92 9.85
N GLY A 124 -23.44 22.99 10.60
CA GLY A 124 -22.47 23.57 11.54
C GLY A 124 -22.40 22.78 12.84
N ILE A 125 -21.65 21.68 12.86
CA ILE A 125 -21.49 20.82 14.04
C ILE A 125 -20.21 21.20 14.81
N PHE A 126 -19.14 21.54 14.10
CA PHE A 126 -17.87 21.96 14.68
C PHE A 126 -17.77 23.48 14.80
N ASP A 127 -17.11 23.93 15.87
CA ASP A 127 -16.69 25.33 16.01
C ASP A 127 -15.29 25.51 15.37
N ALA A 128 -14.93 26.74 15.01
CA ALA A 128 -13.65 27.05 14.34
C ALA A 128 -12.43 26.59 15.15
N LYS A 129 -12.52 26.63 16.49
CA LYS A 129 -11.47 26.14 17.39
C LYS A 129 -11.31 24.63 17.30
N ASP A 130 -12.41 23.90 17.30
CA ASP A 130 -12.42 22.43 17.22
C ASP A 130 -11.85 21.96 15.88
N VAL A 131 -12.23 22.66 14.79
CA VAL A 131 -11.70 22.39 13.44
C VAL A 131 -10.19 22.50 13.42
N ALA A 132 -9.62 23.59 13.94
CA ALA A 132 -8.18 23.78 13.95
C ALA A 132 -7.46 22.67 14.73
N GLN A 133 -8.00 22.28 15.90
CA GLN A 133 -7.44 21.21 16.71
C GLN A 133 -7.52 19.83 16.03
N VAL A 134 -8.64 19.52 15.38
CA VAL A 134 -8.82 18.26 14.63
C VAL A 134 -7.86 18.22 13.43
N VAL A 135 -7.72 19.31 12.68
CA VAL A 135 -6.76 19.38 11.56
C VAL A 135 -5.34 19.17 12.05
N ASP A 136 -4.95 19.84 13.13
CA ASP A 136 -3.61 19.72 13.72
C ASP A 136 -3.33 18.28 14.17
N TYR A 137 -4.28 17.67 14.89
CA TYR A 137 -4.17 16.28 15.35
C TYR A 137 -4.05 15.29 14.18
N VAL A 138 -4.94 15.36 13.19
CA VAL A 138 -4.96 14.45 12.05
C VAL A 138 -3.70 14.63 11.19
N THR A 139 -3.18 15.85 11.08
CA THR A 139 -1.94 16.12 10.35
C THR A 139 -0.74 15.44 11.03
N HIS A 140 -0.64 15.54 12.35
CA HIS A 140 0.48 14.97 13.12
C HIS A 140 0.38 13.45 13.34
N SER A 141 -0.83 12.88 13.34
CA SER A 141 -1.07 11.45 13.53
C SER A 141 -1.11 10.70 12.20
N TYR A 142 -2.13 10.95 11.37
CA TYR A 142 -2.39 10.21 10.16
C TYR A 142 -1.52 10.67 8.98
N TYR A 143 -1.56 11.96 8.64
CA TYR A 143 -0.89 12.45 7.43
C TYR A 143 0.64 12.38 7.51
N ARG A 144 1.20 12.52 8.71
CA ARG A 144 2.63 12.29 8.96
C ARG A 144 3.10 10.91 8.51
N HIS A 145 2.24 9.90 8.63
CA HIS A 145 2.53 8.50 8.30
C HIS A 145 1.76 8.02 7.07
N PHE A 146 1.25 8.94 6.23
CA PHE A 146 0.40 8.61 5.09
C PHE A 146 1.04 7.59 4.13
N ASN A 147 2.31 7.80 3.76
CA ASN A 147 3.03 6.90 2.86
C ASN A 147 3.21 5.49 3.46
N LEU A 148 3.33 5.39 4.79
CA LEU A 148 3.43 4.10 5.48
C LEU A 148 2.10 3.34 5.36
N TYR A 149 0.98 4.00 5.65
CA TYR A 149 -0.34 3.40 5.45
C TYR A 149 -0.52 2.98 3.99
N GLN A 150 -0.19 3.84 3.02
CA GLN A 150 -0.24 3.48 1.61
C GLN A 150 0.58 2.21 1.30
N SER A 151 1.78 2.08 1.84
CA SER A 151 2.61 0.89 1.59
C SER A 151 2.06 -0.41 2.18
N ILE A 152 1.29 -0.34 3.27
CA ILE A 152 0.72 -1.52 3.94
C ILE A 152 -0.54 -2.01 3.23
N PHE A 153 -1.40 -1.07 2.80
CA PHE A 153 -2.72 -1.40 2.27
C PHE A 153 -2.76 -1.48 0.75
N ILE A 154 -1.87 -0.79 0.04
CA ILE A 154 -1.82 -0.81 -1.42
C ILE A 154 -0.81 -1.88 -1.84
N PRO A 155 -1.23 -2.91 -2.59
CA PRO A 155 -0.30 -3.92 -3.10
C PRO A 155 0.70 -3.26 -4.04
N GLN A 156 1.98 -3.28 -3.67
CA GLN A 156 3.05 -2.74 -4.50
C GLN A 156 3.38 -3.74 -5.61
N ALA A 157 3.24 -3.32 -6.86
CA ALA A 157 3.69 -4.10 -8.01
C ALA A 157 5.22 -4.02 -8.10
N HIS A 158 5.91 -5.06 -7.63
CA HIS A 158 7.35 -5.19 -7.82
C HIS A 158 7.63 -5.79 -9.19
N VAL A 159 8.29 -5.02 -10.06
CA VAL A 159 8.81 -5.54 -11.33
C VAL A 159 10.18 -6.14 -11.05
N LEU A 160 10.26 -7.46 -11.05
CA LEU A 160 11.53 -8.17 -10.94
C LEU A 160 12.04 -8.48 -12.36
N ILE A 161 13.09 -7.77 -12.77
CA ILE A 161 13.74 -8.01 -14.06
C ILE A 161 14.76 -9.14 -13.86
N VAL A 162 14.39 -10.36 -14.25
CA VAL A 162 15.34 -11.47 -14.31
C VAL A 162 16.07 -11.41 -15.64
N GLN A 163 17.38 -11.20 -15.61
CA GLN A 163 18.22 -11.42 -16.79
C GLN A 163 18.37 -12.92 -17.02
N THR A 164 17.50 -13.49 -17.84
CA THR A 164 17.76 -14.79 -18.45
C THR A 164 18.90 -14.60 -19.44
N THR A 165 19.90 -15.49 -19.43
CA THR A 165 20.95 -15.53 -20.45
C THR A 165 20.29 -15.56 -21.83
N CYS A 166 20.32 -14.44 -22.54
CA CYS A 166 20.03 -14.47 -23.95
C CYS A 166 21.20 -15.21 -24.61
N MET A 167 20.87 -16.08 -25.57
CA MET A 167 21.76 -17.02 -26.25
C MET A 167 21.90 -18.39 -25.55
N ASP A 168 21.36 -19.42 -26.20
CA ASP A 168 21.76 -20.82 -26.03
C ASP A 168 23.26 -20.92 -26.34
N ILE A 169 24.10 -20.66 -25.34
CA ILE A 169 25.51 -21.03 -25.41
C ILE A 169 25.52 -22.56 -25.51
N SER A 170 25.77 -23.08 -26.71
CA SER A 170 25.88 -24.51 -26.95
C SER A 170 26.85 -25.08 -25.91
N LYS A 171 26.34 -25.91 -25.00
CA LYS A 171 27.19 -26.58 -24.00
C LYS A 171 28.29 -27.30 -24.79
N PRO A 172 29.58 -27.10 -24.46
CA PRO A 172 30.65 -27.80 -25.17
C PRO A 172 30.36 -29.30 -25.10
N ARG A 173 30.44 -29.99 -26.24
CA ARG A 173 30.24 -31.45 -26.28
C ARG A 173 31.22 -32.07 -25.30
N ILE A 174 30.70 -32.78 -24.31
CA ILE A 174 31.51 -33.54 -23.36
C ILE A 174 32.27 -34.56 -24.21
N MET A 175 33.61 -34.51 -24.15
CA MET A 175 34.44 -35.47 -24.86
C MET A 175 34.15 -36.88 -24.31
N PRO A 176 33.97 -37.88 -25.19
CA PRO A 176 33.80 -39.25 -24.75
C PRO A 176 35.01 -39.70 -23.91
N PRO A 177 34.81 -40.63 -22.96
CA PRO A 177 35.90 -41.14 -22.12
C PRO A 177 36.98 -41.78 -23.00
N LEU A 178 38.25 -41.70 -22.55
CA LEU A 178 39.43 -42.19 -23.28
C LEU A 178 39.32 -43.66 -23.71
N GLN A 179 38.50 -44.46 -23.02
CA GLN A 179 38.21 -45.86 -23.35
C GLN A 179 37.56 -46.03 -24.74
N GLN A 180 36.91 -44.99 -25.27
CA GLN A 180 36.28 -44.98 -26.59
C GLN A 180 37.21 -44.38 -27.67
N ALA A 181 38.43 -44.00 -27.33
CA ALA A 181 39.37 -43.41 -28.27
C ALA A 181 39.92 -44.47 -29.24
N ILE A 182 39.86 -44.16 -30.54
CA ILE A 182 40.51 -44.96 -31.58
C ILE A 182 41.91 -44.40 -31.79
N THR A 183 42.93 -45.25 -31.69
CA THR A 183 44.32 -44.84 -31.95
C THR A 183 44.47 -44.57 -33.45
N MET A 184 44.60 -43.29 -33.83
CA MET A 184 45.04 -42.95 -35.18
C MET A 184 46.54 -43.27 -35.31
N GLN A 185 46.85 -44.22 -36.18
CA GLN A 185 48.23 -44.41 -36.64
C GLN A 185 48.65 -43.15 -37.40
N ARG A 186 49.72 -42.49 -36.95
CA ARG A 186 50.32 -41.37 -37.67
C ARG A 186 50.73 -41.89 -39.05
N LYS A 187 50.09 -41.38 -40.11
CA LYS A 187 50.51 -41.67 -41.49
C LYS A 187 51.99 -41.31 -41.60
N SER A 188 52.84 -42.29 -41.89
CA SER A 188 54.24 -42.03 -42.21
C SER A 188 54.24 -41.13 -43.44
N ILE A 189 54.76 -39.93 -43.28
CA ILE A 189 55.05 -39.05 -44.40
C ILE A 189 56.26 -39.70 -45.08
N SER A 190 56.03 -40.34 -46.23
CA SER A 190 57.14 -40.74 -47.10
C SER A 190 57.84 -39.47 -47.59
N PRO A 191 59.19 -39.41 -47.59
CA PRO A 191 59.90 -38.29 -48.18
C PRO A 191 59.53 -38.16 -49.67
N PRO A 192 59.45 -36.93 -50.22
CA PRO A 192 59.13 -36.70 -51.62
C PRO A 192 60.21 -37.30 -52.54
N ASP A 193 59.79 -37.93 -53.63
CA ASP A 193 60.67 -38.46 -54.68
C ASP A 193 61.56 -37.35 -55.26
N GLU A 194 62.85 -37.65 -55.34
CA GLU A 194 63.89 -36.78 -55.88
C GLU A 194 63.64 -36.58 -57.39
N VAL A 195 63.06 -35.42 -57.76
CA VAL A 195 62.87 -35.03 -59.16
C VAL A 195 64.25 -34.68 -59.72
N ALA A 196 64.79 -35.56 -60.56
CA ALA A 196 66.00 -35.30 -61.33
C ALA A 196 65.82 -34.04 -62.20
N GLU A 197 66.66 -33.03 -61.96
CA GLU A 197 66.74 -31.83 -62.80
C GLU A 197 67.34 -32.18 -64.17
N PRO A 198 66.75 -31.75 -65.30
CA PRO A 198 67.41 -31.84 -66.59
C PRO A 198 68.50 -30.77 -66.70
N VAL A 199 69.74 -31.22 -66.82
CA VAL A 199 70.93 -30.41 -67.12
C VAL A 199 70.71 -29.63 -68.41
N THR A 200 70.74 -28.29 -68.33
CA THR A 200 70.83 -27.40 -69.49
C THR A 200 72.30 -27.04 -69.68
N GLU A 201 72.94 -27.68 -70.66
CA GLU A 201 74.26 -27.30 -71.16
C GLU A 201 74.12 -26.09 -72.11
N ALA A 202 75.02 -25.12 -71.93
CA ALA A 202 75.08 -23.84 -72.64
C ALA A 202 75.91 -23.93 -73.94
#